data_AF-A0A2V6U652-F1
#
_entry.id   AF-A0A2V6U652-F1
#
_cell.length_a   1.000
_cell.length_b   1.000
_cell.length_c   1.000
_cell.angle_alpha   90.00
_cell.angle_beta   90.00
_cell.angle_gamma   90.00
#
_symmetry.space_group_name_H-M   'P 1'
#
loop_
_entity.id
_entity.type
_entity.pdbx_description
1 polymer ?
#
loop_
_entity_poly.entity_id
_entity_poly.type
_entity_poly.pdbx_seq_one_letter_code
_entity_poly.pdbx_strand_id
1 'polypeptide(L)' 'MSLCASCGLQLSGDAGLCPHHHCVYGDDWAVANKIMCDFFHRKKVPPRLTQPERDDDFWAHTGEAA' A
#
# COMPACT_ATOMS: atom_id res chain seq x y z
N MET A 1 4.56 -14.21 -8.42
CA MET A 1 3.18 -13.87 -8.07
C MET A 1 3.13 -13.70 -6.56
N SER A 2 3.17 -12.45 -6.10
CA SER A 2 3.03 -12.06 -4.69
C SER A 2 1.67 -11.41 -4.45
N LEU A 3 1.24 -11.34 -3.20
CA LEU A 3 0.07 -10.57 -2.80
C LEU A 3 0.51 -9.23 -2.21
N CYS A 4 -0.25 -8.17 -2.46
CA CYS A 4 -0.06 -6.89 -1.78
C CYS A 4 -0.18 -7.09 -0.27
N ALA A 5 0.84 -6.68 0.49
CA ALA A 5 0.85 -6.82 1.94
C ALA A 5 -0.31 -6.06 2.62
N SER A 6 -0.74 -4.93 2.04
CA SER A 6 -1.79 -4.07 2.61
C SER A 6 -3.22 -4.50 2.27
N CYS A 7 -3.50 -4.88 1.01
CA CYS A 7 -4.87 -5.19 0.57
C CYS A 7 -5.08 -6.61 0.01
N GLY A 8 -4.02 -7.40 -0.18
CA GLY A 8 -4.12 -8.77 -0.69
C GLY A 8 -4.33 -8.90 -2.20
N LEU A 9 -4.31 -7.80 -2.96
CA LEU A 9 -4.38 -7.84 -4.43
C LEU A 9 -3.22 -8.66 -5.02
N GLN A 10 -3.52 -9.50 -6.01
CA GLN A 10 -2.51 -10.25 -6.76
C GLN A 10 -1.61 -9.28 -7.54
N LEU A 11 -0.30 -9.37 -7.33
CA LEU A 11 0.70 -8.55 -8.00
C LEU A 11 1.36 -9.31 -9.15
N SER A 12 1.63 -8.56 -10.22
CA SER A 12 2.54 -8.95 -11.29
C SER A 12 3.98 -8.78 -10.78
N GLY A 13 4.74 -9.88 -10.70
CA GLY A 13 6.12 -9.86 -10.23
C GLY A 13 6.29 -10.21 -8.74
N ASP A 14 7.30 -9.60 -8.12
CA ASP A 14 7.77 -9.81 -6.75
C ASP A 14 7.59 -8.57 -5.85
N ALA A 15 6.90 -7.54 -6.34
CA ALA A 15 6.56 -6.37 -5.56
C ALA A 15 5.81 -6.74 -4.27
N GLY A 16 6.03 -5.96 -3.21
CA GLY A 16 5.41 -6.19 -1.90
C GLY A 16 4.09 -5.43 -1.69
N LEU A 17 3.87 -4.36 -2.46
CA LEU A 17 2.70 -3.48 -2.38
C LEU A 17 2.21 -3.18 -3.79
N CYS A 18 0.89 -3.03 -3.96
CA CYS A 18 0.33 -2.55 -5.22
C CYS A 18 0.54 -1.02 -5.35
N PRO A 19 0.51 -0.47 -6.58
CA PRO A 19 0.60 0.97 -6.80
C PRO A 19 -0.45 1.77 -6.01
N HIS A 20 -1.64 1.22 -5.82
CA HIS A 20 -2.70 1.85 -5.04
C HIS A 20 -2.34 2.06 -3.56
N HIS A 21 -1.55 1.15 -2.96
CA HIS A 21 -1.24 1.15 -1.53
C HIS A 21 0.23 1.40 -1.20
N HIS A 22 1.04 1.78 -2.19
CA HIS A 22 2.45 2.05 -1.95
C HIS A 22 2.67 3.33 -1.10
N CYS A 23 1.64 4.15 -0.88
CA CYS A 23 1.74 5.47 -0.24
C CYS A 23 0.53 5.86 0.67
N VAL A 24 -0.18 4.91 1.31
CA VAL A 24 -1.53 5.17 1.90
C VAL A 24 -1.55 5.42 3.41
N TYR A 25 -0.41 5.54 4.09
CA TYR A 25 -0.41 5.68 5.57
C TYR A 25 -0.69 7.12 6.06
N GLY A 26 -1.83 7.70 5.68
CA GLY A 26 -2.47 8.86 6.34
C GLY A 26 -1.66 10.16 6.47
N ASP A 27 -2.25 11.12 7.20
CA ASP A 27 -1.74 12.49 7.37
C ASP A 27 -0.46 12.59 8.25
N ASP A 28 -0.10 11.53 8.96
CA ASP A 28 1.13 11.48 9.77
C ASP A 28 2.29 10.86 8.99
N TRP A 29 3.06 11.74 8.35
CA TRP A 29 4.27 11.40 7.61
C TRP A 29 5.27 10.54 8.40
N ALA A 30 5.44 10.78 9.71
CA ALA A 30 6.43 10.06 10.49
C ALA A 30 6.01 8.61 10.71
N VAL A 31 4.72 8.38 10.96
CA VAL A 31 4.13 7.04 11.05
C VAL A 31 4.20 6.33 9.71
N ALA A 32 3.81 7.01 8.62
CA ALA A 32 3.86 6.47 7.26
C ALA A 32 5.27 5.99 6.89
N ASN A 33 6.27 6.85 7.10
CA ASN A 33 7.64 6.53 6.79
C ASN A 33 8.19 5.41 7.64
N LYS A 34 7.85 5.38 8.94
CA LYS A 34 8.29 4.29 9.80
C LYS A 34 7.76 2.95 9.29
N ILE A 35 6.49 2.87 8.88
CA ILE A 35 5.89 1.65 8.34
C ILE A 35 6.60 1.24 7.04
N MET A 36 6.81 2.17 6.10
CA MET A 36 7.48 1.87 4.83
C MET A 36 8.94 1.44 5.02
N CYS A 37 9.69 2.12 5.88
CA CYS A 37 11.08 1.78 6.20
C CYS A 37 11.18 0.42 6.89
N ASP A 38 10.30 0.13 7.86
CA ASP A 38 10.21 -1.17 8.52
C ASP A 38 9.89 -2.28 7.49
N PHE A 39 9.05 -2.02 6.49
CA PHE A 39 8.73 -2.98 5.44
C PHE A 39 9.91 -3.21 4.48
N PHE A 40 10.46 -2.16 3.87
CA PHE A 40 11.49 -2.32 2.85
C PHE A 40 12.82 -2.81 3.41
N HIS A 41 13.26 -2.26 4.55
CA HIS A 41 14.58 -2.51 5.10
C HIS A 41 14.59 -3.61 6.16
N ARG A 42 13.47 -3.84 6.85
CA ARG A 42 13.40 -4.81 7.95
C ARG A 42 12.40 -5.95 7.70
N LYS A 43 11.74 -5.97 6.53
CA LYS A 43 10.79 -7.00 6.11
C LYS A 43 9.64 -7.22 7.10
N LYS A 44 9.30 -6.19 7.88
CA LYS A 44 8.12 -6.22 8.76
C LYS A 44 6.88 -5.97 7.92
N VAL A 45 5.96 -6.93 7.90
CA VAL A 45 4.71 -6.79 7.17
C VAL A 45 3.93 -5.60 7.77
N PRO A 46 3.51 -4.62 6.95
CA PRO A 46 2.72 -3.51 7.44
C PRO A 46 1.36 -4.00 7.97
N PRO A 47 0.72 -3.23 8.87
CA PRO A 47 -0.67 -3.46 9.21
C PRO A 47 -1.52 -3.53 7.94
N ARG A 48 -2.43 -4.51 7.90
CA ARG A 48 -3.42 -4.54 6.83
C ARG A 48 -4.38 -3.39 7.02
N LEU A 49 -4.66 -2.71 5.91
CA LEU A 49 -5.64 -1.64 5.88
C LEU A 49 -7.03 -2.21 6.16
N THR A 50 -7.86 -1.45 6.85
CA THR A 50 -9.29 -1.74 7.02
C THR A 50 -10.02 -1.67 5.67
N GLN A 51 -11.23 -2.21 5.59
CA GLN A 51 -12.00 -2.17 4.33
C GLN A 51 -12.18 -0.73 3.80
N PRO A 52 -12.56 0.27 4.62
CA PRO A 52 -12.67 1.65 4.15
C PRO A 52 -11.36 2.23 3.60
N GLU A 53 -10.23 1.95 4.26
CA GLU A 53 -8.90 2.42 3.81
C GLU A 53 -8.42 1.70 2.54
N ARG A 54 -8.91 0.47 2.27
CA ARG A 54 -8.64 -0.26 1.04
C ARG A 54 -9.44 0.25 -0.15
N ASP A 55 -10.61 0.80 0.12
CA ASP A 55 -11.56 1.28 -0.88
C ASP A 55 -11.48 2.81 -0.99
N ASP A 56 -10.37 3.43 -0.58
CA ASP A 56 -10.21 4.88 -0.55
C ASP A 56 -10.34 5.49 -1.95
N ASP A 57 -11.28 6.44 -2.05
CA ASP A 57 -11.60 7.22 -3.25
C ASP A 57 -10.40 8.00 -3.80
N PHE A 58 -9.36 8.24 -2.99
CA PHE A 58 -8.17 9.00 -3.40
C PHE A 58 -7.53 8.50 -4.72
N TRP A 59 -7.61 7.18 -5.00
CA TRP A 59 -7.14 6.62 -6.28
C TRP A 59 -8.26 6.15 -7.21
N ALA A 60 -9.53 6.24 -6.82
CA ALA A 60 -10.68 5.81 -7.64
C ALA A 60 -10.75 6.55 -9.00
N HIS A 61 -10.08 7.70 -9.12
CA HIS A 61 -10.04 8.52 -10.34
C HIS A 61 -8.75 8.40 -11.17
N THR A 62 -7.77 7.57 -10.79
CA THR A 62 -6.50 7.46 -11.54
C THR A 62 -6.55 6.59 -12.79
N GLY A 63 -7.75 6.18 -13.22
CA GLY A 63 -7.99 5.52 -14.51
C GLY A 63 -7.97 6.44 -15.73
N GLU A 64 -7.93 7.76 -15.55
CA GLU A 64 -7.85 8.76 -16.64
C GLU A 64 -6.48 9.45 -16.66
N ALA A 65 -5.44 8.72 -17.05
CA ALA A 65 -4.23 9.32 -17.61
C ALA A 65 -3.84 8.51 -18.84
N ALA A 66 -4.38 8.93 -19.98
CA ALA A 66 -3.99 8.48 -21.32
C ALA A 66 -2.64 9.08 -21.74
#